data_AF-A0A2G9H127-F1
#
_entry.id   AF-A0A2G9H127-F1
#
_cell.length_a   1.000
_cell.length_b   1.000
_cell.length_c   1.000
_cell.angle_alpha   90.00
_cell.angle_beta   90.00
_cell.angle_gamma   90.00
#
_symmetry.space_group_name_H-M   'P 1'
#
loop_
_entity.id
_entity.type
_entity.pdbx_description
1 polymer ?
#
loop_
_entity_poly.entity_id
_entity_poly.type
_entity_poly.pdbx_seq_one_letter_code
_entity_poly.pdbx_strand_id
1 'polypeptide(L)'
;MEYPNLSVVTKILSKKHFNLGAIKNTLLQAWNICGNVQVNEVEKNTLMFIFQFKANMEKVLKQAPWNFRGYFVVLTLWLDELAF
;
A
#
# COMPACT_ATOMS: atom_id res chain seq x y z
N MET A 1 16.07 6.51 5.90
CA MET A 1 15.60 6.17 4.55
C MET A 1 14.58 7.23 4.20
N GLU A 2 14.89 8.14 3.28
CA GLU A 2 13.91 9.08 2.74
C GLU A 2 12.97 8.30 1.82
N TYR A 3 11.66 8.47 1.97
CA TYR A 3 10.67 7.73 1.18
C TYR A 3 10.14 8.65 0.08
N PRO A 4 10.28 8.29 -1.19
CA PRO A 4 9.92 9.19 -2.29
C PRO A 4 8.44 9.61 -2.21
N ASN A 5 8.15 10.85 -2.64
CA ASN A 5 6.85 11.54 -2.65
C ASN A 5 5.64 10.78 -3.28
N LEU A 6 5.82 9.56 -3.77
CA LEU A 6 4.79 8.70 -4.37
C LEU A 6 4.61 7.40 -3.59
N SER A 7 4.61 7.49 -2.26
CA SER A 7 4.55 6.32 -1.38
C SER A 7 3.22 6.24 -0.63
N VAL A 8 2.64 5.04 -0.56
CA VAL A 8 1.45 4.74 0.25
C VAL A 8 1.76 3.59 1.19
N VAL A 9 1.57 3.81 2.48
CA VAL A 9 1.59 2.76 3.49
C VAL A 9 0.21 2.12 3.54
N THR A 10 0.19 0.80 3.54
CA THR A 10 -1.02 0.00 3.68
C THR A 10 -0.96 -0.83 4.94
N LYS A 11 -2.06 -0.90 5.67
CA LYS A 11 -2.16 -1.72 6.88
C LYS A 11 -3.46 -2.51 6.89
N ILE A 12 -3.36 -3.82 7.06
CA ILE A 12 -4.54 -4.68 7.23
C ILE A 12 -5.00 -4.58 8.69
N LEU A 13 -6.24 -4.13 8.91
CA LEU A 13 -6.83 -4.03 10.25
C LEU A 13 -7.24 -5.40 10.77
N SER A 14 -6.26 -6.15 11.26
CA SER A 14 -6.46 -7.48 11.84
C SER A 14 -5.45 -7.78 12.93
N LYS A 15 -5.87 -8.54 13.94
CA LYS A 15 -4.96 -9.13 14.94
C LYS A 15 -4.19 -10.34 14.39
N LYS A 16 -4.70 -10.98 13.33
CA LYS A 16 -4.07 -12.14 12.67
C LYS A 16 -2.76 -11.73 12.01
N HIS A 17 -1.82 -12.66 11.87
CA HIS A 17 -0.62 -12.45 11.08
C HIS A 17 -0.85 -13.02 9.67
N PHE A 18 -0.65 -12.21 8.64
CA PHE A 18 -0.76 -12.66 7.26
C PHE A 18 0.61 -12.76 6.61
N ASN A 19 0.73 -13.61 5.60
CA ASN A 19 1.89 -13.64 4.74
C ASN A 19 1.93 -12.34 3.92
N LEU A 20 3.03 -11.60 4.01
CA LEU A 20 3.19 -10.30 3.37
C LEU A 20 3.19 -10.42 1.84
N GLY A 21 3.75 -11.50 1.28
CA GLY A 21 3.65 -11.81 -0.15
C GLY A 21 2.22 -12.03 -0.63
N ALA A 22 1.37 -12.67 0.19
CA ALA A 22 -0.04 -12.84 -0.12
C ALA A 22 -0.78 -11.49 -0.12
N ILE A 23 -0.53 -10.62 0.87
CA ILE A 23 -1.09 -9.26 0.88
C ILE A 23 -0.66 -8.51 -0.38
N LYS A 24 0.65 -8.48 -0.66
CA LYS A 24 1.22 -7.82 -1.84
C LYS A 24 0.55 -8.28 -3.13
N ASN A 25 0.53 -9.58 -3.39
CA ASN A 25 0.02 -10.11 -4.66
C ASN A 25 -1.49 -9.83 -4.82
N THR A 26 -2.27 -9.97 -3.76
CA THR A 26 -3.71 -9.66 -3.81
C THR A 26 -3.98 -8.19 -4.05
N LEU A 27 -3.27 -7.28 -3.36
CA LEU A 27 -3.45 -5.84 -3.55
C LEU A 27 -3.02 -5.38 -4.94
N LEU A 28 -1.85 -5.83 -5.43
CA LEU A 28 -1.37 -5.48 -6.77
C LEU A 28 -2.34 -5.96 -7.86
N GLN A 29 -2.88 -7.17 -7.72
CA GLN A 29 -3.89 -7.69 -8.64
C GLN A 29 -5.18 -6.87 -8.59
N ALA A 30 -5.65 -6.51 -7.40
CA ALA A 30 -6.89 -5.75 -7.22
C ALA A 30 -6.77 -4.31 -7.77
N TRP A 31 -5.62 -3.66 -7.56
CA TRP A 31 -5.39 -2.28 -7.98
C TRP A 31 -5.24 -2.12 -9.49
N ASN A 32 -4.85 -3.20 -10.19
CA ASN A 32 -4.74 -3.26 -11.66
C ASN A 32 -4.08 -1.99 -12.23
N ILE A 33 -2.84 -1.75 -11.80
CA ILE A 33 -2.03 -0.59 -12.17
C ILE A 33 -1.01 -0.96 -13.24
N CYS A 34 -0.61 0.01 -14.06
CA CYS A 34 0.40 -0.19 -15.10
C CYS A 34 1.82 0.14 -14.59
N GLY A 35 2.83 -0.53 -15.14
CA GLY A 35 4.23 -0.31 -14.76
C GLY A 35 4.61 -0.94 -13.43
N ASN A 36 5.78 -0.56 -12.92
CA ASN A 36 6.36 -1.18 -11.73
C ASN A 36 5.96 -0.43 -10.45
N VAL A 37 5.82 -1.18 -9.36
CA VAL A 37 5.68 -0.66 -8.00
C VAL A 37 6.65 -1.40 -7.11
N GLN A 38 7.49 -0.65 -6.40
CA GLN A 38 8.35 -1.22 -5.38
C GLN A 38 7.54 -1.42 -4.11
N VAL A 39 7.77 -2.52 -3.41
CA VAL A 39 7.02 -2.87 -2.21
C VAL A 39 8.00 -3.22 -1.11
N ASN A 40 7.93 -2.47 -0.01
CA ASN A 40 8.75 -2.68 1.17
C ASN A 40 7.89 -3.19 2.32
N GLU A 41 8.43 -4.14 3.07
CA GLU A 41 7.83 -4.61 4.31
C GLU A 41 8.19 -3.62 5.43
N VAL A 42 7.18 -3.10 6.11
CA VAL A 42 7.39 -2.11 7.19
C VAL A 42 7.29 -2.81 8.55
N GLU A 43 6.18 -3.52 8.76
CA GLU A 43 5.91 -4.27 9.99
C GLU A 43 4.82 -5.34 9.73
N LYS A 44 4.33 -5.95 10.80
CA LYS A 44 3.22 -6.93 10.75
C LYS A 44 2.01 -6.35 10.01
N ASN A 45 1.60 -7.05 8.95
CA ASN A 45 0.46 -6.69 8.10
C ASN A 45 0.53 -5.29 7.47
N THR A 46 1.73 -4.71 7.43
CA THR A 46 1.94 -3.35 6.92
C THR A 46 2.99 -3.38 5.81
N LEU A 47 2.59 -2.90 4.63
CA LEU A 47 3.43 -2.80 3.44
C LEU A 47 3.45 -1.36 2.94
N MET A 48 4.60 -0.88 2.51
CA MET A 48 4.73 0.37 1.80
C MET A 48 4.84 0.09 0.30
N PHE A 49 4.02 0.78 -0.49
CA PHE A 49 4.04 0.74 -1.93
C PHE A 49 4.57 2.06 -2.48
N ILE A 50 5.64 1.99 -3.25
CA ILE A 50 6.29 3.13 -3.89
C ILE A 50 5.95 3.09 -5.38
N PHE A 51 5.13 4.04 -5.81
CA PHE A 51 4.58 4.09 -7.15
C PHE A 51 5.55 4.80 -8.10
N GLN A 52 5.72 4.23 -9.29
CA GLN A 52 6.44 4.91 -10.38
C GLN A 52 5.65 6.11 -10.95
N PHE A 53 4.31 6.03 -10.94
CA PHE A 53 3.44 7.04 -11.54
C PHE A 53 2.41 7.55 -10.52
N LYS A 54 2.31 8.87 -10.36
CA LYS A 54 1.33 9.52 -9.49
C LYS A 54 -0.12 9.12 -9.82
N ALA A 55 -0.45 8.98 -11.10
CA ALA A 55 -1.77 8.59 -11.56
C ALA A 55 -2.20 7.21 -11.02
N ASN A 56 -1.27 6.25 -10.88
CA ASN A 56 -1.57 4.94 -10.29
C ASN A 56 -1.85 5.05 -8.80
N MET A 57 -1.04 5.83 -8.08
CA MET A 57 -1.25 6.08 -6.65
C MET A 57 -2.61 6.74 -6.40
N GLU A 58 -2.94 7.78 -7.15
CA GLU A 58 -4.23 8.46 -7.05
C GLU A 58 -5.40 7.55 -7.39
N LYS A 59 -5.26 6.70 -8.42
CA LYS A 59 -6.27 5.69 -8.78
C LYS A 59 -6.55 4.75 -7.62
N VAL A 60 -5.49 4.22 -6.97
CA VAL A 60 -5.60 3.34 -5.81
C VAL A 60 -6.32 4.03 -4.66
N LEU A 61 -5.96 5.28 -4.36
CA LEU A 61 -6.59 6.05 -3.27
C LEU A 61 -8.07 6.34 -3.56
N LYS A 62 -8.41 6.73 -4.79
CA LYS A 62 -9.79 7.06 -5.22
C LYS A 62 -10.74 5.85 -5.22
N GLN A 63 -10.20 4.64 -5.38
CA GLN A 63 -10.98 3.39 -5.42
C GLN A 63 -11.16 2.75 -4.03
N ALA A 64 -10.67 3.38 -2.97
CA ALA A 64 -10.96 2.97 -1.60
C ALA A 64 -12.48 3.04 -1.29
N PRO A 65 -12.99 2.22 -0.35
CA PRO A 65 -12.27 1.34 0.57
C PRO A 65 -11.79 0.03 -0.09
N TRP A 66 -10.64 -0.46 0.38
CA TRP A 66 -10.10 -1.76 -0.01
C TRP A 66 -10.27 -2.78 1.12
N ASN A 67 -10.35 -4.06 0.73
CA ASN A 67 -10.34 -5.17 1.68
C ASN A 67 -9.36 -6.26 1.25
N PHE A 68 -8.83 -6.98 2.22
CA PHE A 68 -8.04 -8.20 2.04
C PHE A 68 -8.69 -9.32 2.85
N ARG A 69 -9.24 -10.33 2.18
CA ARG A 69 -9.89 -11.49 2.82
C ARG A 69 -10.94 -11.09 3.89
N GLY A 70 -11.73 -10.05 3.60
CA GLY A 70 -12.76 -9.54 4.51
C GLY A 70 -12.27 -8.60 5.61
N TYR A 71 -10.98 -8.25 5.67
CA TYR A 71 -10.46 -7.23 6.58
C TYR A 71 -10.23 -5.92 5.83
N PHE A 72 -10.55 -4.79 6.47
CA PHE A 72 -10.28 -3.47 5.90
C PHE A 72 -8.78 -3.22 5.71
N VAL A 73 -8.46 -2.58 4.60
CA VAL A 73 -7.12 -2.07 4.30
C VAL A 73 -7.13 -0.57 4.43
N VAL A 74 -6.35 -0.07 5.38
CA VAL A 74 -6.12 1.37 5.52
C VAL A 74 -4.99 1.76 4.57
N LEU A 75 -5.21 2.83 3.81
CA LEU A 75 -4.21 3.46 2.97
C LEU A 75 -3.81 4.81 3.60
N THR A 76 -2.52 5.02 3.80
CA THR A 76 -1.97 6.29 4.30
C THR A 76 -0.96 6.80 3.31
N LEU A 77 -1.21 7.99 2.73
CA LEU A 77 -0.23 8.67 1.90
C LEU A 77 0.97 9.07 2.75
N TRP A 78 2.17 8.74 2.30
CA TRP A 78 3.39 9.21 2.94
C TRP A 78 3.79 10.54 2.31
N LEU A 79 3.69 11.61 3.10
CA LEU A 79 4.15 12.95 2.75
C LEU A 79 5.45 13.19 3.50
N ASP A 80 6.55 13.45 2.80
CA ASP A 80 7.87 13.73 3.42
C ASP A 80 7.80 14.92 4.41
N GLU A 81 6.86 15.85 4.18
CA GLU A 81 6.61 17.01 5.05
C GLU A 81 6.16 16.66 6.49
N LEU A 82 5.76 15.41 6.73
CA LEU A 82 5.30 14.92 8.03
C LEU A 82 6.32 13.98 8.70
N ALA A 83 7.47 13.73 8.07
CA ALA A 83 8.58 13.01 8.67
C ALA A 83 9.40 14.00 9.54
N PHE A 84 9.05 14.07 10.83
CA PHE A 84 9.80 14.84 11.83
C PHE A 84 11.23 14.33 12.06
#